data_AF-A0A445H808-F1
#
_entry.id   AF-A0A445H808-F1
#
_cell.length_a   1.000
_cell.length_b   1.000
_cell.length_c   1.000
_cell.angle_alpha   90.00
_cell.angle_beta   90.00
_cell.angle_gamma   90.00
#
_symmetry.space_group_name_H-M   'P 1'
#
loop_
_entity.id
_entity.type
_entity.pdbx_description
1 polymer ?
#
loop_
_entity_poly.entity_id
_entity_poly.type
_entity_poly.pdbx_seq_one_letter_code
_entity_poly.pdbx_strand_id
1 'polypeptide(L)'
;SFEDSTKKHQSVGPWGGNEGSRWDDGIYSGVRQLVMVHGAGIDSIQIEYDKKGSSIWSERHGGSGGRKTDKVKLDCPNEFQTKIHGYYGSLNQRGPNLVRSQSFESNKKTYGPFGVEQYV
;
A
#
# COMPACT_ATOMS: atom_id res chain seq x y z
N SER A 1 -36.10 -2.52 15.32
CA SER A 1 -35.02 -1.70 15.88
C SER A 1 -33.71 -2.38 15.59
N PHE A 2 -32.99 -1.94 14.55
CA PHE A 2 -31.55 -2.15 14.46
C PHE A 2 -31.07 -0.97 13.63
N GLU A 3 -30.58 0.04 14.35
CA GLU A 3 -29.74 1.06 13.75
C GLU A 3 -28.59 0.29 13.11
N ASP A 4 -28.60 0.25 11.77
CA ASP A 4 -27.39 0.07 10.99
C ASP A 4 -26.51 1.28 11.31
N SER A 5 -25.85 1.19 12.46
CA SER A 5 -24.84 2.12 12.91
C SER A 5 -23.78 2.09 11.82
N THR A 6 -23.90 3.05 10.90
CA THR A 6 -22.99 3.24 9.79
C THR A 6 -21.58 3.26 10.35
N LYS A 7 -20.89 2.12 10.26
CA LYS A 7 -19.50 1.99 10.71
C LYS A 7 -18.71 2.95 9.84
N LYS A 8 -18.43 4.13 10.39
CA LYS A 8 -17.67 5.16 9.70
C LYS A 8 -16.25 4.65 9.57
N HIS A 9 -15.89 4.22 8.37
CA HIS A 9 -14.50 3.97 8.02
C HIS A 9 -13.67 5.24 8.21
N GLN A 10 -12.47 5.07 8.76
CA GLN A 10 -11.51 6.14 8.92
C GLN A 10 -10.51 6.07 7.77
N SER A 11 -10.34 7.19 7.06
CA SER A 11 -9.28 7.36 6.07
C SER A 11 -8.21 8.28 6.66
N VAL A 12 -6.94 7.93 6.50
CA VAL A 12 -5.77 8.70 6.97
C VAL A 12 -4.80 8.92 5.81
N GLY A 13 -4.09 10.07 5.82
CA GLY A 13 -3.28 10.51 4.69
C GLY A 13 -4.07 11.39 3.69
N PRO A 14 -3.63 11.50 2.42
CA PRO A 14 -2.50 10.80 1.81
C PRO A 14 -1.13 11.30 2.29
N TRP A 15 -0.10 10.44 2.19
CA TRP A 15 1.31 10.82 2.37
C TRP A 15 2.07 10.60 1.07
N GLY A 16 2.87 11.58 0.65
CA GLY A 16 3.60 11.54 -0.60
C GLY A 16 3.60 12.89 -1.33
N GLY A 17 3.75 12.86 -2.66
CA GLY A 17 3.60 14.03 -3.51
C GLY A 17 2.15 14.33 -3.90
N ASN A 18 1.96 15.48 -4.55
CA ASN A 18 0.66 15.94 -5.04
C ASN A 18 0.45 15.70 -6.55
N GLU A 19 1.38 14.98 -7.19
CA GLU A 19 1.35 14.66 -8.62
C GLU A 19 0.78 13.27 -8.89
N GLY A 20 0.54 12.96 -10.17
CA GLY A 20 0.00 11.68 -10.61
C GLY A 20 -1.53 11.62 -10.61
N SER A 21 -2.07 10.43 -10.89
CA SER A 21 -3.50 10.17 -10.92
C SER A 21 -3.97 9.64 -9.57
N ARG A 22 -5.00 10.29 -8.99
CA ARG A 22 -5.64 9.82 -7.75
C ARG A 22 -6.44 8.54 -8.01
N TRP A 23 -6.43 7.64 -7.04
CA TRP A 23 -7.20 6.41 -7.04
C TRP A 23 -7.63 6.07 -5.61
N ASP A 24 -8.74 5.34 -5.49
CA ASP A 24 -9.29 4.83 -4.24
C ASP A 24 -10.02 3.52 -4.57
N ASP A 25 -9.52 2.40 -4.05
CA ASP A 25 -10.13 1.08 -4.28
C ASP A 25 -11.43 0.87 -3.49
N GLY A 26 -11.71 1.75 -2.52
CA GLY A 26 -12.82 1.63 -1.58
C GLY A 26 -12.49 0.74 -0.38
N ILE A 27 -13.53 0.20 0.25
CA ILE A 27 -13.43 -0.53 1.52
C ILE A 27 -13.63 -2.03 1.29
N TYR A 28 -12.73 -2.82 1.87
CA TYR A 28 -12.76 -4.29 1.85
C TYR A 28 -12.71 -4.86 3.27
N SER A 29 -13.03 -6.15 3.43
CA SER A 29 -12.99 -6.81 4.74
C SER A 29 -11.58 -7.18 5.19
N GLY A 30 -10.61 -7.19 4.28
CA GLY A 30 -9.20 -7.40 4.61
C GLY A 30 -8.29 -7.32 3.40
N VAL A 31 -6.99 -7.46 3.66
CA VAL A 31 -5.94 -7.57 2.64
C VAL A 31 -5.39 -9.00 2.67
N ARG A 32 -5.23 -9.62 1.50
CA ARG A 32 -4.70 -10.99 1.35
C ARG A 32 -3.28 -10.97 0.80
N GLN A 33 -3.03 -10.12 -0.19
CA GLN A 33 -1.72 -10.01 -0.82
C GLN A 33 -1.47 -8.60 -1.33
N LEU A 34 -0.21 -8.17 -1.32
CA LEU A 34 0.26 -6.98 -2.01
C LEU A 34 1.34 -7.38 -3.00
N VAL A 35 1.29 -6.78 -4.19
CA VAL A 35 2.34 -6.87 -5.21
C VAL A 35 2.87 -5.46 -5.41
N MET A 36 4.17 -5.26 -5.18
CA MET A 36 4.81 -3.95 -5.30
C MET A 36 5.95 -4.03 -6.30
N VAL A 37 5.96 -3.09 -7.23
CA VAL A 37 7.09 -2.84 -8.12
C VAL A 37 7.83 -1.62 -7.62
N HIS A 38 9.15 -1.72 -7.46
CA HIS A 38 9.97 -0.64 -6.91
C HIS A 38 11.40 -0.61 -7.47
N GLY A 39 12.08 0.49 -7.14
CA GLY A 39 13.47 0.77 -7.50
C GLY A 39 14.02 1.86 -6.57
N ALA A 40 14.23 3.07 -7.10
CA ALA A 40 14.59 4.23 -6.28
C ALA A 40 13.41 4.77 -5.45
N GLY A 41 12.18 4.42 -5.85
CA GLY A 41 10.93 4.62 -5.12
C GLY A 41 9.94 3.51 -5.46
N ILE A 42 8.73 3.58 -4.90
CA ILE A 42 7.63 2.70 -5.26
C ILE A 42 7.07 3.16 -6.62
N ASP A 43 7.04 2.24 -7.59
CA ASP A 43 6.56 2.52 -8.95
C ASP A 43 5.08 2.15 -9.12
N SER A 44 4.71 0.95 -8.64
CA SER A 44 3.32 0.52 -8.65
C SER A 44 2.98 -0.44 -7.51
N ILE A 45 1.70 -0.47 -7.19
CA ILE A 45 1.10 -1.36 -6.19
C ILE A 45 -0.15 -2.00 -6.78
N GLN A 46 -0.37 -3.26 -6.47
CA GLN A 46 -1.61 -3.99 -6.74
C GLN A 46 -1.96 -4.82 -5.52
N ILE A 47 -3.23 -4.81 -5.12
CA ILE A 47 -3.67 -5.42 -3.87
C ILE A 47 -4.72 -6.48 -4.17
N GLU A 48 -4.55 -7.65 -3.57
CA GLU A 48 -5.58 -8.67 -3.46
C GLU A 48 -6.30 -8.46 -2.15
N TYR A 49 -7.58 -8.12 -2.23
CA TYR A 49 -8.42 -7.89 -1.07
C TYR A 49 -9.25 -9.14 -0.73
N ASP A 50 -9.63 -9.23 0.54
CA ASP A 50 -10.72 -10.07 0.98
C ASP A 50 -12.03 -9.29 0.92
N LYS A 51 -13.07 -9.90 0.34
CA LYS A 51 -14.44 -9.39 0.32
C LYS A 51 -15.38 -10.47 0.85
N LYS A 52 -15.56 -10.46 2.17
CA LYS A 52 -16.39 -11.43 2.93
C LYS A 52 -15.99 -12.88 2.64
N GLY A 53 -14.69 -13.17 2.63
CA GLY A 53 -14.13 -14.50 2.35
C GLY A 53 -13.73 -14.74 0.90
N SER A 54 -14.22 -13.94 -0.05
CA SER A 54 -13.85 -14.03 -1.48
C SER A 54 -12.62 -13.18 -1.79
N SER A 55 -11.76 -13.65 -2.70
CA SER A 55 -10.64 -12.87 -3.22
C SER A 55 -11.06 -11.98 -4.38
N ILE A 56 -10.58 -10.73 -4.40
CA ILE A 56 -10.72 -9.79 -5.51
C ILE A 56 -9.44 -8.98 -5.68
N TRP A 57 -8.98 -8.84 -6.92
CA TRP A 57 -7.81 -8.03 -7.27
C TRP A 57 -8.22 -6.60 -7.60
N SER A 58 -7.42 -5.63 -7.12
CA SER A 58 -7.47 -4.25 -7.59
C SER A 58 -6.90 -4.14 -9.02
N GLU A 59 -7.17 -3.00 -9.66
CA GLU A 59 -6.32 -2.53 -10.75
C GLU A 59 -4.89 -2.31 -10.25
N ARG A 60 -3.91 -2.37 -11.16
CA ARG A 60 -2.54 -1.97 -10.81
C ARG A 60 -2.45 -0.45 -10.82
N HIS A 61 -2.09 0.13 -9.68
CA HIS A 61 -1.92 1.57 -9.53
C HIS A 61 -0.46 1.95 -9.68
N GLY A 62 -0.17 2.89 -10.58
CA GLY A 62 1.19 3.36 -10.85
C GLY A 62 1.69 2.97 -12.24
N GLY A 63 3.01 2.96 -12.40
CA GLY A 63 3.66 2.88 -13.71
C GLY A 63 3.98 1.48 -14.23
N SER A 64 4.89 1.48 -15.19
CA SER A 64 5.62 0.30 -15.70
C SER A 64 7.12 0.42 -15.43
N GLY A 65 7.52 1.30 -14.50
CA GLY A 65 8.90 1.49 -14.11
C GLY A 65 9.31 0.51 -13.01
N GLY A 66 10.34 0.88 -12.24
CA GLY A 66 10.95 -0.01 -11.26
C GLY A 66 11.68 -1.20 -11.90
N ARG A 67 12.42 -1.95 -11.09
CA ARG A 67 13.18 -3.14 -11.54
C ARG A 67 13.04 -4.35 -10.62
N LYS A 68 12.43 -4.16 -9.46
CA LYS A 68 12.20 -5.20 -8.46
C LYS A 68 10.70 -5.36 -8.26
N THR A 69 10.25 -6.60 -8.16
CA THR A 69 8.87 -6.93 -7.83
C THR A 69 8.86 -7.83 -6.61
N ASP A 70 8.20 -7.37 -5.55
CA ASP A 70 8.05 -8.09 -4.31
C ASP A 70 6.57 -8.40 -4.04
N LYS A 71 6.33 -9.54 -3.41
CA LYS A 71 4.99 -9.99 -3.03
C LYS A 71 4.91 -10.19 -1.53
N VAL A 72 3.96 -9.52 -0.90
CA VAL A 72 3.61 -9.69 0.51
C VAL A 72 2.34 -10.50 0.56
N LYS A 73 2.44 -11.81 0.81
CA LYS A 73 1.28 -12.68 1.02
C LYS A 73 1.04 -12.85 2.51
N LEU A 74 -0.16 -12.52 2.95
CA LEU A 74 -0.61 -12.71 4.33
C LEU A 74 -1.33 -14.05 4.45
N ASP A 75 -1.07 -14.77 5.54
CA ASP A 75 -1.82 -15.97 5.94
C ASP A 75 -3.23 -15.60 6.45
N CYS A 76 -4.08 -15.07 5.57
CA CYS A 76 -5.44 -14.66 5.88
C CYS A 76 -6.33 -15.87 6.28
N PRO A 77 -7.11 -15.81 7.38
CA PRO A 77 -7.37 -14.63 8.21
C PRO A 77 -6.45 -14.49 9.45
N ASN A 78 -5.52 -15.42 9.67
CA ASN A 78 -4.69 -15.48 10.86
C ASN A 78 -3.57 -14.42 10.90
N GLU A 79 -3.18 -13.91 9.74
CA GLU A 79 -2.24 -12.82 9.58
C GLU A 79 -2.95 -11.62 8.93
N PHE A 80 -2.89 -10.48 9.61
CA PHE A 80 -3.49 -9.24 9.17
C PHE A 80 -2.53 -8.07 9.43
N GLN A 81 -2.67 -7.04 8.60
CA GLN A 81 -1.87 -5.85 8.65
C GLN A 81 -2.19 -5.01 9.89
N THR A 82 -1.15 -4.56 10.58
CA THR A 82 -1.26 -3.75 11.81
C THR A 82 -0.67 -2.37 11.62
N LYS A 83 0.32 -2.21 10.74
CA LYS A 83 0.97 -0.92 10.48
C LYS A 83 1.52 -0.81 9.06
N ILE A 84 1.52 0.43 8.55
CA ILE A 84 2.28 0.86 7.39
C ILE A 84 3.24 1.94 7.86
N HIS A 85 4.49 1.85 7.43
CA HIS A 85 5.41 2.98 7.55
C HIS A 85 6.33 3.00 6.34
N GLY A 86 7.02 4.11 6.15
CA GLY A 86 7.88 4.30 4.99
C GLY A 86 8.34 5.74 4.86
N TYR A 87 8.95 6.02 3.73
CA TYR A 87 9.56 7.31 3.44
C TYR A 87 8.98 7.88 2.17
N TYR A 88 8.83 9.19 2.10
CA TYR A 88 8.54 9.91 0.87
C TYR A 88 9.47 11.11 0.73
N GLY A 89 9.71 11.53 -0.51
CA GLY A 89 10.63 12.62 -0.82
C GLY A 89 11.01 12.64 -2.28
N SER A 90 11.79 13.65 -2.67
CA SER A 90 12.21 13.81 -4.06
C SER A 90 13.46 13.00 -4.42
N LEU A 91 13.61 12.62 -5.68
CA LEU A 91 14.83 11.97 -6.21
C LEU A 91 15.95 12.97 -6.50
N ASN A 92 15.61 14.23 -6.75
CA ASN A 92 16.55 15.31 -7.03
C ASN A 92 15.98 16.65 -6.53
N GLN A 93 16.78 17.71 -6.42
CA GLN A 93 16.37 18.97 -5.75
C GLN A 93 15.10 19.63 -6.31
N ARG A 94 14.67 19.30 -7.53
CA ARG A 94 13.50 19.91 -8.19
C ARG A 94 12.43 18.90 -8.62
N GLY A 95 12.62 17.63 -8.27
CA GLY A 95 11.72 16.56 -8.69
C GLY A 95 10.49 16.48 -7.80
N PRO A 96 9.43 15.79 -8.24
CA PRO A 96 8.27 15.56 -7.40
C PRO A 96 8.62 14.69 -6.19
N ASN A 97 7.87 14.88 -5.10
CA ASN A 97 7.91 13.95 -3.99
C ASN A 97 7.24 12.64 -4.39
N LEU A 98 7.92 11.53 -4.13
CA LEU A 98 7.47 10.19 -4.43
C LEU A 98 7.48 9.37 -3.14
N VAL A 99 6.66 8.33 -3.05
CA VAL A 99 6.84 7.31 -2.01
C VAL A 99 8.15 6.60 -2.30
N ARG A 100 9.15 6.80 -1.44
CA ARG A 100 10.51 6.30 -1.59
C ARG A 100 10.64 4.88 -1.08
N SER A 101 9.96 4.57 0.02
CA SER A 101 9.91 3.21 0.53
C SER A 101 8.62 2.91 1.27
N GLN A 102 8.34 1.62 1.41
CA GLN A 102 7.21 1.13 2.18
C GLN A 102 7.56 -0.16 2.90
N SER A 103 7.12 -0.25 4.15
CA SER A 103 7.22 -1.41 5.02
C SER A 103 5.84 -1.73 5.58
N PHE A 104 5.53 -3.01 5.59
CA PHE A 104 4.24 -3.54 6.03
C PHE A 104 4.48 -4.40 7.26
N GLU A 105 3.82 -4.04 8.36
CA GLU A 105 3.85 -4.85 9.58
C GLU A 105 2.53 -5.60 9.69
N SER A 106 2.62 -6.90 9.91
CA SER A 106 1.50 -7.75 10.31
C SER A 106 1.57 -8.05 11.80
N ASN A 107 0.52 -8.66 12.33
CA ASN A 107 0.55 -9.24 13.68
C ASN A 107 1.58 -10.38 13.85
N LYS A 108 2.25 -10.83 12.78
CA LYS A 108 3.24 -11.92 12.83
C LYS A 108 4.66 -11.44 12.53
N LYS A 109 4.85 -10.54 11.57
CA LYS A 109 6.19 -10.12 11.10
C LYS A 109 6.14 -8.82 10.30
N THR A 110 7.33 -8.31 9.99
CA THR A 110 7.53 -7.17 9.09
C THR A 110 7.94 -7.63 7.70
N TYR A 111 7.43 -6.95 6.68
CA TYR A 111 7.78 -7.12 5.27
C TYR A 111 8.36 -5.81 4.72
N GLY A 112 9.50 -5.91 4.04
CA GLY A 112 10.23 -4.74 3.51
C GLY A 112 11.48 -4.42 4.33
N PRO A 113 12.04 -3.20 4.19
CA PRO A 113 11.53 -2.12 3.35
C PRO A 113 11.64 -2.45 1.85
N PHE A 114 10.62 -2.02 1.10
CA PHE A 114 10.63 -2.00 -0.35
C PHE A 114 10.96 -0.59 -0.82
N GLY A 115 11.79 -0.42 -1.85
CA GLY A 115 12.32 0.88 -2.26
C GLY A 115 13.58 1.31 -1.48
N VAL A 116 13.72 2.62 -1.22
CA VAL A 116 14.91 3.23 -0.60
C VAL A 116 14.51 4.09 0.60
N GLU A 117 15.03 3.75 1.78
CA GLU A 117 14.93 4.58 2.98
C GLU A 117 16.07 5.61 2.98
N GLN A 118 15.77 6.83 2.52
CA GLN A 118 16.70 7.96 2.64
C GLN A 118 15.93 9.17 3.17
N TYR A 119 16.44 9.74 4.25
CA TYR A 119 16.12 11.10 4.65
C TYR A 119 16.88 12.03 3.71
N VAL A 120 16.15 12.85 2.96
CA VAL A 120 16.71 14.03 2.28
C VAL A 120 16.21 15.27 2.98
#